data_AF-A0AB40B260-F1
#
_entry.id   AF-A0AB40B260-F1
#
_cell.length_a   1.000
_cell.length_b   1.000
_cell.length_c   1.000
_cell.angle_alpha   90.00
_cell.angle_beta   90.00
_cell.angle_gamma   90.00
#
_symmetry.space_group_name_H-M   'P 1'
#
loop_
_entity.id
_entity.type
_entity.pdbx_description
1 polymer ?
#
loop_
_entity_poly.entity_id
_entity_poly.type
_entity_poly.pdbx_seq_one_letter_code
_entity_poly.pdbx_strand_id
1 'polypeptide(L)'
;MASITHTPFSQCISPIALRSYLAEFLSTFIFVFSAVGSSISARMLTPDATSDSSALIATAVAQGFALSAAVFISGEVSGGHVNPAVTFAMTLGGHIPIPNAVFYWISQMLAATFASLLLRLASAGQAIPTTRIAADMTGFGGAVLETVTTFTLV
;
A
#
# COMPACT_ATOMS: atom_id res chain seq x y z
N MET A 1 -4.53 -19.72 -41.71
CA MET A 1 -4.94 -18.48 -41.00
C MET A 1 -4.28 -18.52 -39.63
N ALA A 2 -3.02 -18.08 -39.56
CA ALA A 2 -2.19 -18.17 -38.35
C ALA A 2 -2.58 -17.04 -37.39
N SER A 3 -3.04 -17.43 -36.20
CA SER A 3 -3.39 -16.53 -35.11
C SER A 3 -2.18 -15.67 -34.73
N ILE A 4 -2.35 -14.35 -34.67
CA ILE A 4 -1.34 -13.40 -34.23
C ILE A 4 -1.02 -13.72 -32.77
N THR A 5 0.12 -14.35 -32.53
CA THR A 5 0.67 -14.61 -31.20
C THR A 5 1.08 -13.28 -30.56
N HIS A 6 0.16 -12.65 -29.84
CA HIS A 6 0.50 -11.56 -28.93
C HIS A 6 1.43 -12.13 -27.85
N THR A 7 2.65 -11.59 -27.74
CA THR A 7 3.56 -11.95 -26.66
C THR A 7 2.95 -11.52 -25.31
N PRO A 8 3.22 -12.25 -24.21
CA PRO A 8 2.69 -11.90 -22.88
C PRO A 8 3.03 -10.46 -22.47
N PHE A 9 4.13 -9.91 -22.96
CA PHE A 9 4.53 -8.53 -22.73
C PHE A 9 3.66 -7.49 -23.46
N SER A 10 3.15 -7.80 -24.66
CA SER A 10 2.24 -6.91 -25.39
C SER A 10 0.93 -6.66 -24.64
N GLN A 11 0.52 -7.60 -23.78
CA GLN A 11 -0.68 -7.47 -22.96
C GLN A 11 -0.46 -6.53 -21.76
N CYS A 12 0.77 -6.44 -21.25
CA CYS A 12 1.14 -5.53 -20.16
C CYS A 12 1.07 -4.06 -20.56
N ILE A 13 1.21 -3.75 -21.85
CA ILE A 13 1.16 -2.36 -22.38
C ILE A 13 -0.21 -2.05 -22.98
N SER A 14 -1.18 -2.96 -22.82
CA SER A 14 -2.55 -2.70 -23.28
C SER A 14 -3.15 -1.49 -22.53
N PRO A 15 -4.07 -0.73 -23.16
CA PRO A 15 -4.74 0.39 -22.50
C PRO A 15 -5.43 -0.01 -21.19
N ILE A 16 -5.92 -1.25 -21.10
CA ILE A 16 -6.55 -1.79 -19.90
C ILE A 16 -5.49 -1.98 -18.80
N ALA A 17 -4.36 -2.62 -19.11
CA ALA A 17 -3.28 -2.81 -18.15
C ALA A 17 -2.72 -1.48 -17.63
N LEU A 18 -2.51 -0.50 -18.53
CA LEU A 18 -2.05 0.84 -18.15
C LEU A 18 -3.05 1.55 -17.22
N ARG A 19 -4.36 1.40 -17.47
CA ARG A 19 -5.41 1.91 -16.56
C ARG A 19 -5.34 1.25 -15.20
N SER A 20 -5.10 -0.06 -15.14
CA SER A 20 -4.94 -0.77 -13.86
C SER A 20 -3.70 -0.30 -13.10
N TYR A 21 -2.57 -0.07 -13.78
CA TYR A 21 -1.36 0.44 -13.14
C TYR A 21 -1.53 1.84 -12.58
N LEU A 22 -2.29 2.70 -13.27
CA LEU A 22 -2.65 4.02 -12.78
C LEU A 22 -3.64 3.93 -11.61
N ALA A 23 -4.60 3.01 -11.66
CA ALA A 23 -5.52 2.79 -10.55
C ALA A 23 -4.78 2.34 -9.28
N GLU A 24 -3.85 1.38 -9.39
CA GLU A 24 -2.96 0.97 -8.29
C GLU A 24 -2.12 2.12 -7.75
N PHE A 25 -1.59 2.96 -8.65
CA PHE A 25 -0.83 4.13 -8.23
C PHE A 25 -1.70 5.10 -7.42
N LEU A 26 -2.87 5.48 -7.94
CA LEU A 26 -3.75 6.45 -7.28
C LEU A 26 -4.33 5.91 -5.97
N SER A 27 -4.77 4.65 -5.94
CA SER A 27 -5.31 4.02 -4.72
C SER A 27 -4.23 3.87 -3.65
N THR A 28 -3.02 3.42 -4.01
CA THR A 28 -1.90 3.31 -3.06
C THR A 28 -1.46 4.68 -2.56
N PHE A 29 -1.46 5.69 -3.43
CA PHE A 29 -1.15 7.05 -3.03
C PHE A 29 -2.14 7.56 -1.98
N ILE A 30 -3.45 7.41 -2.23
CA ILE A 30 -4.50 7.86 -1.30
C ILE A 30 -4.40 7.09 0.03
N PHE A 31 -4.20 5.79 -0.04
CA PHE A 31 -4.03 4.94 1.14
C PHE A 31 -2.83 5.39 1.97
N VAL A 32 -1.63 5.45 1.39
CA VAL A 32 -0.40 5.81 2.11
C VAL A 32 -0.45 7.25 2.62
N PHE A 33 -0.96 8.19 1.82
CA PHE A 33 -1.11 9.59 2.23
C PHE A 33 -2.00 9.71 3.47
N SER A 34 -3.12 9.01 3.49
CA SER A 34 -4.06 9.04 4.61
C SER A 34 -3.53 8.27 5.82
N ALA A 35 -2.92 7.11 5.61
CA ALA A 35 -2.39 6.23 6.66
C ALA A 35 -1.20 6.86 7.40
N VAL A 36 -0.23 7.38 6.65
CA VAL A 36 0.95 8.03 7.22
C VAL A 36 0.59 9.43 7.72
N GLY A 37 -0.29 10.13 7.01
CA GLY A 37 -0.80 11.44 7.43
C GLY A 37 -1.53 11.39 8.77
N SER A 38 -2.37 10.38 9.01
CA SER A 38 -3.02 10.20 10.31
C SER A 38 -2.01 9.96 11.43
N SER A 39 -0.94 9.22 11.15
CA SER A 39 0.16 8.97 12.10
C SER A 39 0.96 10.24 12.43
N ILE A 40 1.20 11.10 11.44
CA ILE A 40 1.81 12.43 11.65
C ILE A 40 0.89 13.31 12.49
N SER A 41 -0.39 13.39 12.12
CA SER A 41 -1.39 14.19 12.85
C SER A 41 -1.54 13.75 14.30
N ALA A 42 -1.62 12.45 14.56
CA ALA A 42 -1.69 11.90 15.92
C ALA A 42 -0.48 12.35 16.75
N ARG A 43 0.74 12.25 16.20
CA ARG A 43 1.97 12.71 16.86
C ARG A 43 1.97 14.22 17.14
N MET A 44 1.46 15.04 16.22
CA MET A 44 1.38 16.49 16.41
C MET A 44 0.35 16.89 17.48
N LEU A 45 -0.74 16.14 17.60
CA LEU A 45 -1.80 16.39 18.59
C LEU A 45 -1.44 15.84 19.98
N THR A 46 -0.56 14.85 20.06
CA THR A 46 -0.17 14.19 21.32
C THR A 46 1.36 14.11 21.50
N PRO A 47 2.08 15.25 21.63
CA PRO A 47 3.54 15.27 21.63
C PRO A 47 4.19 14.51 22.80
N ASP A 48 3.55 14.52 23.97
CA ASP A 48 4.07 13.95 25.23
C ASP A 48 3.54 12.54 25.54
N ALA A 49 2.76 11.97 24.63
CA ALA A 49 2.01 10.76 24.88
C ALA A 49 2.80 9.50 24.53
N THR A 50 3.72 9.13 25.41
CA THR A 50 4.56 7.93 25.25
C THR A 50 3.77 6.60 25.26
N SER A 51 2.48 6.63 25.60
CA SER A 51 1.62 5.44 25.66
C SER A 51 0.11 5.74 25.60
N ASP A 52 -0.30 6.76 24.83
CA ASP A 52 -1.73 7.04 24.68
C ASP A 52 -2.38 6.11 23.64
N SER A 53 -3.23 5.22 24.15
CA SER A 53 -4.00 4.27 23.35
C SER A 53 -4.95 4.96 22.38
N SER A 54 -5.33 6.22 22.65
CA SER A 54 -6.21 7.00 21.77
C SER A 54 -5.58 7.25 20.40
N ALA A 55 -4.28 7.55 20.35
CA ALA A 55 -3.53 7.78 19.12
C ALA A 55 -3.42 6.49 18.29
N LEU A 56 -3.21 5.34 18.94
CA LEU A 56 -3.17 4.05 18.27
C LEU A 56 -4.53 3.70 17.65
N ILE A 57 -5.63 3.90 18.38
CA ILE A 57 -6.98 3.63 17.87
C ILE A 57 -7.31 4.57 16.70
N ALA A 58 -7.03 5.87 16.83
CA ALA A 58 -7.31 6.85 15.78
C ALA A 58 -6.55 6.55 14.49
N THR A 59 -5.26 6.19 14.60
CA THR A 59 -4.44 5.82 13.44
C THR A 59 -4.90 4.50 12.82
N ALA A 60 -5.20 3.48 13.62
CA ALA A 60 -5.70 2.19 13.12
C ALA A 60 -7.04 2.33 12.37
N VAL A 61 -7.98 3.10 12.92
CA VAL A 61 -9.28 3.36 12.27
C VAL A 61 -9.11 4.14 10.97
N ALA A 62 -8.27 5.19 10.98
CA ALA A 62 -7.98 5.97 9.77
C ALA A 62 -7.34 5.12 8.67
N GLN A 63 -6.40 4.23 9.03
CA GLN A 63 -5.76 3.31 8.09
C GLN A 63 -6.75 2.29 7.52
N GLY A 64 -7.61 1.71 8.35
CA GLY A 64 -8.64 0.76 7.91
C GLY A 64 -9.63 1.39 6.92
N PHE A 65 -10.14 2.59 7.21
CA PHE A 65 -11.02 3.30 6.28
C PHE A 65 -10.32 3.76 5.01
N ALA A 66 -9.07 4.24 5.12
CA ALA A 66 -8.29 4.65 3.96
C ALA A 66 -8.05 3.47 3.00
N LEU A 67 -7.68 2.30 3.54
CA LEU A 67 -7.52 1.09 2.74
C LEU A 67 -8.86 0.65 2.13
N SER A 68 -9.94 0.64 2.91
CA SER A 68 -11.27 0.27 2.41
C SER A 68 -11.71 1.17 1.25
N ALA A 69 -11.53 2.48 1.37
CA ALA A 69 -11.83 3.43 0.30
C ALA A 69 -10.94 3.21 -0.92
N ALA A 70 -9.63 3.01 -0.72
CA ALA A 70 -8.66 2.78 -1.80
C ALA A 70 -9.00 1.51 -2.61
N VAL A 71 -9.35 0.42 -1.94
CA VAL A 71 -9.79 -0.83 -2.59
C VAL A 71 -11.13 -0.61 -3.28
N PHE A 72 -12.10 0.06 -2.63
CA PHE A 72 -13.42 0.31 -3.21
C PHE A 72 -13.36 1.08 -4.54
N ILE A 73 -12.54 2.13 -4.63
CA ILE A 73 -12.44 2.96 -5.85
C ILE A 73 -11.63 2.29 -6.97
N SER A 74 -10.77 1.32 -6.66
CA SER A 74 -9.86 0.70 -7.64
C SER A 74 -10.22 -0.75 -7.98
N GLY A 75 -11.10 -1.39 -7.21
CA GLY A 75 -11.46 -2.80 -7.35
C GLY A 75 -11.89 -3.21 -8.76
N GLU A 76 -12.80 -2.45 -9.38
CA GLU A 76 -13.27 -2.76 -10.73
C GLU A 76 -12.25 -2.46 -11.85
N VAL A 77 -11.18 -1.70 -11.54
CA VAL A 77 -10.19 -1.26 -12.54
C VAL A 77 -8.90 -2.08 -12.49
N SER A 78 -8.38 -2.36 -11.30
CA SER A 78 -7.13 -3.11 -11.10
C SER A 78 -7.29 -4.38 -10.25
N GLY A 79 -8.46 -4.62 -9.68
CA GLY A 79 -8.61 -5.57 -8.58
C GLY A 79 -8.26 -4.97 -7.21
N GLY A 80 -7.79 -3.73 -7.17
CA GLY A 80 -7.54 -2.98 -5.93
C GLY A 80 -6.57 -3.68 -4.99
N HIS A 81 -5.38 -4.04 -5.46
CA HIS A 81 -4.40 -4.72 -4.62
C HIS A 81 -3.81 -3.78 -3.57
N VAL A 82 -3.41 -2.57 -3.99
CA VAL A 82 -2.92 -1.48 -3.12
C VAL A 82 -1.70 -1.87 -2.24
N ASN A 83 -1.13 -3.06 -2.49
CA ASN A 83 -0.17 -3.70 -1.61
C ASN A 83 0.66 -4.76 -2.39
N PRO A 84 2.00 -4.71 -2.29
CA PRO A 84 2.86 -5.71 -2.92
C PRO A 84 2.64 -7.15 -2.44
N ALA A 85 2.34 -7.38 -1.16
CA ALA A 85 2.08 -8.70 -0.60
C ALA A 85 0.77 -9.30 -1.13
N VAL A 86 -0.28 -8.48 -1.25
CA VAL A 86 -1.55 -8.88 -1.90
C VAL A 86 -1.29 -9.23 -3.37
N THR A 87 -0.55 -8.39 -4.08
CA THR A 87 -0.18 -8.65 -5.48
C THR A 87 0.62 -9.95 -5.64
N PHE A 88 1.55 -10.21 -4.71
CA PHE A 88 2.33 -11.43 -4.69
C PHE A 88 1.46 -12.67 -4.48
N ALA A 89 0.54 -12.63 -3.52
CA ALA A 89 -0.38 -13.73 -3.27
C ALA A 89 -1.32 -13.99 -4.46
N MET A 90 -1.85 -12.92 -5.07
CA MET A 90 -2.65 -13.03 -6.29
C MET A 90 -1.86 -13.61 -7.46
N THR A 91 -0.54 -13.35 -7.52
CA THR A 91 0.35 -13.95 -8.51
C THR A 91 0.53 -15.45 -8.25
N LEU A 92 0.76 -15.85 -6.99
CA LEU A 92 0.85 -17.26 -6.60
C LEU A 92 -0.45 -18.03 -6.83
N GLY A 93 -1.59 -17.39 -6.62
CA GLY A 93 -2.91 -17.94 -6.92
C GLY A 93 -3.25 -17.99 -8.42
N GLY A 94 -2.39 -17.45 -9.29
CA GLY A 94 -2.59 -17.44 -10.74
C GLY A 94 -3.61 -16.41 -11.24
N HIS A 95 -3.98 -15.42 -10.42
CA HIS A 95 -4.95 -14.38 -10.76
C HIS A 95 -4.34 -13.21 -11.56
N ILE A 96 -3.03 -12.99 -11.45
CA ILE A 96 -2.30 -11.97 -12.21
C ILE A 96 -1.01 -12.55 -12.78
N PRO A 97 -0.66 -12.30 -14.05
CA PRO A 97 0.61 -12.78 -14.61
C PRO A 97 1.79 -12.00 -14.01
N ILE A 98 2.92 -12.70 -13.80
CA ILE A 98 4.13 -12.13 -13.18
C ILE A 98 4.56 -10.78 -13.79
N PRO A 99 4.59 -10.59 -15.12
CA PRO A 99 4.94 -9.29 -15.69
C PRO A 99 4.03 -8.15 -15.24
N ASN A 100 2.71 -8.38 -15.13
CA ASN A 100 1.78 -7.39 -14.60
C ASN A 100 2.00 -7.14 -13.11
N ALA A 101 2.29 -8.19 -12.33
CA ALA A 101 2.60 -8.06 -10.91
C ALA A 101 3.80 -7.14 -10.66
N VAL A 102 4.84 -7.22 -11.50
CA VAL A 102 6.00 -6.32 -11.43
C VAL A 102 5.59 -4.86 -11.67
N PHE A 103 4.73 -4.58 -12.65
CA PHE A 103 4.23 -3.22 -12.88
C PHE A 103 3.35 -2.71 -11.74
N TYR A 104 2.54 -3.58 -11.12
CA TYR A 104 1.76 -3.25 -9.92
C TYR A 104 2.69 -2.86 -8.77
N TRP A 105 3.74 -3.63 -8.51
CA TRP A 105 4.74 -3.31 -7.48
C TRP A 105 5.42 -1.96 -7.73
N ILE A 106 5.83 -1.69 -8.98
CA ILE A 106 6.42 -0.40 -9.34
C ILE A 106 5.43 0.74 -9.08
N SER A 107 4.18 0.61 -9.53
CA SER A 107 3.13 1.61 -9.28
C SER A 107 2.91 1.85 -7.79
N GLN A 108 2.78 0.78 -7.00
CA GLN A 108 2.54 0.85 -5.55
C GLN A 108 3.72 1.52 -4.83
N MET A 109 4.97 1.17 -5.16
CA MET A 109 6.16 1.77 -4.54
C MET A 109 6.36 3.24 -4.92
N LEU A 110 6.11 3.60 -6.19
CA LEU A 110 6.16 5.00 -6.63
C LEU A 110 5.08 5.83 -5.94
N ALA A 111 3.86 5.31 -5.83
CA ALA A 111 2.76 5.96 -5.16
C ALA A 111 3.05 6.22 -3.66
N ALA A 112 3.53 5.20 -2.95
CA ALA A 112 3.92 5.32 -1.54
C ALA A 112 5.02 6.38 -1.34
N THR A 113 5.99 6.42 -2.27
CA THR A 113 7.08 7.41 -2.27
C THR A 113 6.53 8.82 -2.48
N PHE A 114 5.69 9.03 -3.51
CA PHE A 114 5.10 10.35 -3.78
C PHE A 114 4.19 10.83 -2.65
N ALA A 115 3.38 9.95 -2.06
CA ALA A 115 2.56 10.27 -0.91
C ALA A 115 3.41 10.74 0.28
N SER A 116 4.50 10.02 0.57
CA SER A 116 5.43 10.37 1.66
C SER A 116 6.16 11.68 1.40
N LEU A 117 6.59 11.94 0.16
CA LEU A 117 7.21 13.21 -0.23
C LEU A 117 6.24 14.39 -0.10
N LEU A 118 5.00 14.22 -0.56
CA LEU A 118 3.99 15.25 -0.43
C LEU A 118 3.65 15.52 1.03
N LEU A 119 3.53 14.48 1.87
CA LEU A 119 3.35 14.64 3.30
C LEU A 119 4.51 15.40 3.94
N ARG A 120 5.75 15.13 3.54
CA ARG A 120 6.93 15.83 4.08
C ARG A 120 6.87 17.33 3.80
N LEU A 121 6.37 17.71 2.62
CA LEU A 121 6.15 19.10 2.25
C LEU A 121 4.96 19.71 3.01
N ALA A 122 3.83 19.01 3.05
CA ALA A 122 2.58 19.49 3.64
C ALA A 122 2.64 19.61 5.17
N SER A 123 3.42 18.76 5.84
CA SER A 123 3.56 18.74 7.30
C SER A 123 4.70 19.64 7.79
N ALA A 124 5.08 20.68 7.04
CA ALA A 124 6.15 21.61 7.41
C ALA A 124 7.48 20.93 7.81
N GLY A 125 7.85 19.86 7.09
CA GLY A 125 9.11 19.15 7.32
C GLY A 125 9.09 18.18 8.50
N GLN A 126 7.93 17.86 9.07
CA GLN A 126 7.82 16.80 10.07
C GLN A 126 8.41 15.48 9.56
N ALA A 127 9.05 14.74 10.46
CA ALA A 127 9.64 13.46 10.11
C ALA A 127 8.54 12.47 9.70
N ILE A 128 8.70 11.85 8.54
CA ILE A 128 7.82 10.78 8.06
C ILE A 128 8.03 9.55 8.96
N PRO A 129 6.99 9.07 9.67
CA PRO A 129 7.09 7.85 10.47
C PRO A 129 7.53 6.67 9.59
N THR A 130 8.47 5.88 10.09
CA THR A 130 8.91 4.64 9.44
C THR A 130 8.54 3.46 10.32
N THR A 131 8.17 2.34 9.72
CA THR A 131 7.92 1.08 10.45
C THR A 131 9.23 0.59 11.04
N ARG A 132 9.22 0.28 12.34
CA ARG A 132 10.39 -0.21 13.09
C ARG A 132 9.93 -1.31 14.04
N ILE A 133 10.84 -2.23 14.35
CA ILE A 133 10.62 -3.20 15.41
C ILE A 133 10.69 -2.46 16.74
N ALA A 134 9.71 -2.70 17.62
CA ALA A 134 9.69 -2.12 18.95
C ALA A 134 10.95 -2.54 19.75
N ALA A 135 11.45 -1.67 20.62
CA ALA A 135 12.68 -1.93 21.38
C ALA A 135 12.61 -3.22 22.22
N ASP A 136 11.41 -3.54 22.73
CA ASP A 136 11.15 -4.73 23.54
C ASP A 136 10.78 -5.99 22.72
N MET A 137 10.86 -5.91 21.39
CA MET A 137 10.50 -7.01 20.48
C MET A 137 11.72 -7.51 19.70
N THR A 138 11.87 -8.83 19.63
CA THR A 138 12.93 -9.44 18.82
C THR A 138 12.63 -9.33 17.32
N GLY A 139 13.67 -9.43 16.50
CA GLY A 139 13.52 -9.49 15.04
C GLY A 139 12.58 -10.61 14.58
N PHE A 140 12.70 -11.78 15.20
CA PHE A 140 11.81 -12.93 14.94
C PHE A 140 10.36 -12.65 15.35
N GLY A 141 10.15 -12.04 16.52
CA GLY A 141 8.80 -11.66 16.97
C GLY A 141 8.12 -10.69 16.00
N GLY A 142 8.85 -9.70 15.51
CA GLY A 142 8.35 -8.79 14.47
C GLY A 142 7.99 -9.51 13.17
N ALA A 143 8.84 -10.44 12.72
CA ALA A 143 8.56 -11.22 11.51
C ALA A 143 7.30 -12.10 11.65
N VAL A 144 7.10 -12.74 12.81
CA VAL A 144 5.89 -13.53 13.09
C VAL A 144 4.65 -12.64 13.07
N LEU A 145 4.71 -11.47 13.73
CA LEU A 145 3.60 -10.51 13.76
C LEU A 145 3.19 -10.08 12.34
N GLU A 146 4.15 -9.60 11.55
CA GLU A 146 3.92 -9.16 10.16
C GLU A 146 3.40 -10.31 9.27
N THR A 147 3.88 -11.55 9.50
CA THR A 147 3.39 -12.72 8.77
C THR A 147 1.92 -12.99 9.06
N VAL A 148 1.52 -12.99 10.34
CA VAL A 148 0.14 -13.30 10.75
C VAL A 148 -0.83 -12.19 10.31
N THR A 149 -0.46 -10.92 10.45
CA THR A 149 -1.30 -9.80 10.04
C THR A 149 -1.43 -9.72 8.52
N THR A 150 -0.34 -9.95 7.78
CA THR A 150 -0.39 -10.00 6.31
C THR A 150 -1.18 -11.21 5.81
N PHE A 151 -1.06 -12.37 6.46
CA PHE A 151 -1.89 -13.55 6.14
C PHE A 151 -3.38 -13.27 6.33
N THR A 152 -3.76 -12.45 7.31
CA THR A 152 -5.16 -12.08 7.53
C THR A 152 -5.68 -11.10 6.48
N LEU A 153 -4.79 -10.26 5.93
CA LEU A 153 -5.12 -9.26 4.90
C LEU A 153 -5.33 -9.88 3.51
N VAL A 154 -4.58 -10.92 3.19
CA VAL A 154 -4.51 -11.58 1.87
C VAL A 154 -5.57 -12.66 1.74
#